data_AF-C6H1B0-F1
#
_entry.id   AF-C6H1B0-F1
#
_cell.length_a   1.000
_cell.length_b   1.000
_cell.length_c   1.000
_cell.angle_alpha   90.00
_cell.angle_beta   90.00
_cell.angle_gamma   90.00
#
_symmetry.space_group_name_H-M   'P 1'
#
loop_
_entity.id
_entity.type
_entity.pdbx_description
1 polymer ?
#
loop_
_entity_poly.entity_id
_entity_poly.type
_entity_poly.pdbx_seq_one_letter_code
_entity_poly.pdbx_strand_id
1 'polypeptide(L)' 'PELLVDVNLKALVVASYKIIDRIGKQNGGKGGVIVNMASIAGIASG' A
#
# COMPACT_ATOMS: atom_id res chain seq x y z
N PRO A 1 17.95 8.97 -1.66
CA PRO A 1 17.01 8.36 -2.65
C PRO A 1 16.42 7.02 -2.18
N GLU A 2 17.25 6.07 -1.73
CA GLU A 2 16.77 4.74 -1.27
C GLU A 2 15.74 4.83 -0.14
N LEU A 3 16.00 5.65 0.89
CA LEU A 3 15.05 5.85 1.99
C LEU A 3 13.67 6.35 1.51
N LEU A 4 13.61 7.20 0.48
CA LEU A 4 12.35 7.73 -0.05
C LEU A 4 11.53 6.62 -0.73
N VAL A 5 12.20 5.72 -1.45
CA VAL A 5 11.56 4.57 -2.10
C VAL A 5 11.15 3.53 -1.06
N ASP A 6 12.00 3.30 -0.06
CA ASP A 6 11.74 2.35 1.02
C ASP A 6 10.52 2.75 1.85
N VAL A 7 10.37 4.03 2.15
CA VAL A 7 9.24 4.53 2.95
C VAL A 7 7.98 4.67 2.11
N ASN A 8 8.04 5.34 0.96
CA ASN A 8 6.82 5.70 0.22
C ASN A 8 6.28 4.56 -0.66
N LEU A 9 7.13 3.62 -1.07
CA LEU A 9 6.73 2.52 -1.95
C LEU A 9 6.84 1.16 -1.26
N LYS A 10 8.04 0.77 -0.82
CA LYS A 10 8.26 -0.57 -0.25
C LYS A 10 7.42 -0.80 1.02
N ALA A 11 7.46 0.13 1.97
CA ALA A 11 6.69 0.00 3.21
C ALA A 11 5.18 0.03 2.96
N LEU A 12 4.70 0.86 2.02
CA LEU A 12 3.29 0.91 1.63
C LEU A 12 2.80 -0.44 1.07
N VAL A 13 3.58 -1.06 0.19
CA VAL A 13 3.28 -2.38 -0.39
C VAL A 13 3.29 -3.46 0.69
N VAL A 14 4.33 -3.51 1.53
CA VAL A 14 4.44 -4.50 2.61
C VAL A 14 3.30 -4.35 3.63
N ALA A 15 2.94 -3.13 4.01
CA ALA A 15 1.82 -2.88 4.90
C ALA A 15 0.48 -3.32 4.28
N SER A 16 0.27 -3.03 2.99
CA SER A 16 -0.93 -3.47 2.27
C SER A 16 -1.08 -4.98 2.29
N TYR A 17 0.00 -5.73 2.00
CA TYR A 17 -0.04 -7.20 2.07
C TYR A 17 -0.37 -7.72 3.47
N LYS A 18 0.24 -7.17 4.52
CA LYS A 18 -0.07 -7.57 5.90
C LYS A 18 -1.53 -7.31 6.29
N ILE A 19 -2.09 -6.19 5.83
CA ILE A 19 -3.50 -5.88 6.07
C ILE A 19 -4.38 -6.84 5.27
N ILE A 20 -4.07 -7.10 4.00
CA ILE A 20 -4.78 -8.08 3.18
C ILE A 20 -4.75 -9.46 3.83
N ASP A 21 -3.62 -9.89 4.39
CA ASP A 21 -3.54 -11.17 5.10
C ASP A 21 -4.49 -11.22 6.29
N ARG A 22 -4.68 -10.09 6.97
CA ARG A 22 -5.56 -9.97 8.14
C ARG A 22 -7.04 -9.83 7.78
N ILE A 23 -7.39 -9.06 6.76
CA ILE A 23 -8.78 -8.70 6.44
C ILE A 23 -9.34 -9.44 5.23
N GLY A 24 -8.48 -10.10 4.45
CA GLY A 24 -8.83 -10.76 3.20
C GLY A 24 -9.85 -11.86 3.38
N LYS A 25 -10.89 -11.87 2.54
CA LYS A 25 -11.93 -12.90 2.56
C LYS A 25 -11.36 -14.29 2.28
N GLN A 26 -10.29 -14.38 1.50
CA GLN A 26 -9.55 -15.62 1.25
C GLN A 26 -8.92 -16.22 2.52
N ASN A 27 -8.73 -15.41 3.56
CA ASN A 27 -8.20 -15.82 4.87
C ASN A 27 -9.29 -15.82 5.96
N GLY A 28 -10.58 -15.86 5.58
CA GLY A 28 -11.71 -15.81 6.53
C GLY A 28 -11.97 -14.43 7.14
N GLY A 29 -11.31 -13.38 6.66
CA GLY A 29 -11.57 -11.99 7.05
C GLY A 29 -12.87 -11.44 6.44
N LYS A 30 -13.30 -10.26 6.90
CA LYS A 30 -14.55 -9.62 6.46
C LYS A 30 -14.42 -8.85 5.13
N GLY A 31 -13.21 -8.74 4.58
CA GLY A 31 -12.86 -7.76 3.56
C GLY A 31 -12.77 -6.34 4.13
N GLY A 32 -12.51 -5.38 3.26
CA GLY A 32 -12.42 -3.96 3.60
C GLY A 32 -11.77 -3.15 2.49
N VAL A 33 -11.53 -1.87 2.75
CA VAL A 33 -10.88 -0.94 1.82
C VAL A 33 -9.58 -0.46 2.44
N ILE A 34 -8.51 -0.45 1.66
CA ILE A 34 -7.22 0.16 2.00
C ILE A 34 -7.11 1.44 1.17
N VAL A 35 -6.86 2.58 1.82
CA VAL A 35 -6.68 3.87 1.15
C VAL A 35 -5.20 4.23 1.23
N ASN A 36 -4.54 4.29 0.07
CA ASN A 36 -3.14 4.66 -0.04
C ASN A 36 -3.00 6.15 -0.36
N MET A 37 -2.26 6.87 0.49
CA MET A 37 -1.94 8.28 0.25
C MET A 37 -0.74 8.38 -0.70
N ALA A 38 -0.98 8.93 -1.88
CA ALA A 38 0.03 9.23 -2.89
C ALA A 38 0.13 10.75 -3.12
N SER A 39 0.77 11.18 -4.21
CA SER A 39 0.96 12.59 -4.56
C SER A 39 0.63 12.84 -6.03
N ILE A 40 0.15 14.06 -6.34
CA ILE A 40 -0.05 14.53 -7.72
C ILE A 40 1.26 14.51 -8.52
N ALA A 41 2.42 14.58 -7.85
CA ALA A 41 3.72 14.46 -8.49
C ALA A 41 3.92 13.09 -9.16
N GLY A 42 3.20 12.04 -8.72
CA GLY A 42 3.22 10.72 -9.37
C GLY A 42 2.32 10.60 -10.60
N ILE A 43 1.48 11.60 -10.87
CA ILE A 43 0.62 11.67 -12.06
C ILE A 43 1.33 12.43 -13.18
N ALA A 44 2.19 13.37 -12.84
CA ALA A 44 3.00 14.12 -13.78
C ALA A 44 3.96 13.17 -14.51
N SER A 45 3.55 12.72 -15.71
CA SER A 45 4.45 12.15 -16.69
C SER A 45 5.39 13.26 -17.16
N GLY A 46 6.70 13.04 -17.03
CA GLY A 46 7.69 13.85 -17.72
C GLY A 46 7.48 13.84 -19.23
#